data_AF-A0A1L7NMD2-F1
#
_entry.id   AF-A0A1L7NMD2-F1
#
_cell.length_a   1.000
_cell.length_b   1.000
_cell.length_c   1.000
_cell.angle_alpha   90.00
_cell.angle_beta   90.00
_cell.angle_gamma   90.00
#
_symmetry.space_group_name_H-M   'P 1'
#
loop_
_entity.id
_entity.type
_entity.pdbx_description
1 polymer ?
#
loop_
_entity_poly.entity_id
_entity_poly.type
_entity_poly.pdbx_seq_one_letter_code
_entity_poly.pdbx_strand_id
1 'polypeptide(L)'
;MNIVLASKSPYAIAQTVTSKLRLHGIEASLTCDESTDGEVVLSAPQLEGADGLLSQPRIYRLISGILEDHSNSGLQIKNPLTGEVAGIFCFHPDTFMPSPDGADVEFWPAKGRSAFSWSELVGRSDDWIDGWELEGCESIGQRVAFLSAVLEGEVVSLPPYLPLAAGAK
;
A
#
# COMPACT_ATOMS: atom_id res chain seq x y z
N MET A 1 6.88 24.82 22.22
CA MET A 1 8.01 23.88 22.13
C MET A 1 7.49 22.66 21.40
N ASN A 2 7.49 22.71 20.06
CA ASN A 2 6.96 21.62 19.23
C ASN A 2 8.12 20.74 18.78
N ILE A 3 7.96 19.46 19.09
CA ILE A 3 8.93 18.39 18.90
C ILE A 3 9.06 18.12 17.39
N VAL A 4 10.22 18.46 16.85
CA VAL A 4 10.94 17.88 15.70
C VAL A 4 10.11 16.88 14.87
N LEU A 5 9.44 17.37 13.82
CA LEU A 5 9.28 16.59 12.58
C LEU A 5 10.63 16.64 11.88
N ALA A 6 11.54 15.74 12.24
CA ALA A 6 12.67 15.46 11.36
C ALA A 6 12.07 14.81 10.12
N SER A 7 11.81 15.61 9.07
CA SER A 7 11.45 15.11 7.76
C SER A 7 12.49 14.06 7.36
N LYS A 8 12.13 12.78 7.42
CA LYS A 8 13.00 11.72 6.92
C LYS A 8 13.30 12.06 5.46
N SER A 9 14.57 12.13 5.09
CA SER A 9 14.92 12.41 3.70
C SER A 9 14.32 11.33 2.78
N PRO A 10 14.00 11.65 1.51
CA PRO A 10 13.52 10.66 0.54
C PRO A 10 14.39 9.40 0.51
N TYR A 11 15.70 9.61 0.55
CA TYR A 11 16.70 8.56 0.61
C TYR A 11 16.57 7.68 1.86
N ALA A 12 16.37 8.26 3.05
CA ALA A 12 16.20 7.50 4.28
C ALA A 12 14.90 6.67 4.28
N ILE A 13 13.82 7.20 3.71
CA ILE A 13 12.56 6.46 3.52
C ILE A 13 12.80 5.29 2.55
N ALA A 14 13.41 5.55 1.39
CA ALA A 14 13.70 4.51 0.41
C ALA A 14 14.65 3.43 0.95
N GLN A 15 15.66 3.78 1.76
CA GLN A 15 16.50 2.80 2.46
C GLN A 15 15.71 1.93 3.44
N THR A 16 14.74 2.53 4.14
CA THR A 16 13.82 1.79 5.02
C THR A 16 12.97 0.81 4.21
N VAL A 17 12.43 1.26 3.06
CA VAL A 17 11.69 0.41 2.11
C VAL A 17 12.54 -0.76 1.64
N THR A 18 13.77 -0.53 1.15
CA THR A 18 14.69 -1.59 0.70
C THR A 18 14.98 -2.60 1.81
N SER A 19 15.18 -2.12 3.04
CA SER A 19 15.45 -2.99 4.19
C SER A 19 14.25 -3.88 4.53
N LYS A 20 13.04 -3.32 4.50
CA LYS A 20 11.80 -4.07 4.74
C LYS A 20 11.51 -5.06 3.62
N LEU A 21 11.67 -4.67 2.35
CA LEU A 21 11.54 -5.59 1.22
C LEU A 21 12.45 -6.82 1.39
N ARG A 22 13.69 -6.61 1.84
CA ARG A 22 14.61 -7.73 2.11
C ARG A 22 14.10 -8.67 3.19
N LEU A 23 13.42 -8.18 4.23
CA LEU A 23 12.79 -9.03 5.26
C LEU A 23 11.68 -9.91 4.67
N HIS A 24 11.03 -9.45 3.60
CA HIS A 24 10.07 -10.22 2.82
C HIS A 24 10.72 -11.09 1.72
N GLY A 25 12.07 -11.20 1.71
CA GLY A 25 12.80 -11.93 0.66
C GLY A 25 12.75 -11.25 -0.70
N ILE A 26 12.42 -9.95 -0.74
CA ILE A 26 12.35 -9.16 -1.96
C ILE A 26 13.64 -8.36 -2.11
N GLU A 27 14.34 -8.58 -3.22
CA GLU A 27 15.52 -7.80 -3.59
C GLU A 27 15.09 -6.43 -4.14
N ALA A 28 15.73 -5.40 -3.60
CA ALA A 28 15.54 -4.04 -4.05
C ALA A 28 16.88 -3.29 -4.13
N SER A 29 17.01 -2.44 -5.12
CA SER A 29 18.16 -1.56 -5.34
C SER A 29 17.71 -0.10 -5.30
N LEU A 30 18.64 0.76 -4.93
CA LEU A 30 18.38 2.18 -4.73
C LEU A 30 19.50 2.95 -5.41
N THR A 31 19.12 3.79 -6.36
CA THR A 31 20.03 4.72 -7.04
C THR A 31 19.60 6.13 -6.68
N CYS A 32 20.56 6.94 -6.26
CA CYS A 32 20.37 8.35 -5.98
C CYS A 32 21.22 9.09 -7.01
N ASP A 33 20.57 9.79 -7.94
CA ASP A 33 21.29 10.59 -8.91
C ASP A 33 21.49 12.00 -8.35
N GLU A 34 22.72 12.32 -7.97
CA GLU A 34 23.09 13.64 -7.47
C GLU A 34 23.03 14.72 -8.58
N SER A 35 22.88 14.33 -9.85
CA SER A 35 22.76 15.26 -10.98
C SER A 35 21.31 15.70 -11.29
N THR A 36 20.31 15.04 -10.71
CA THR A 36 18.88 15.39 -10.83
C THR A 36 18.26 15.72 -9.47
N ASP A 37 18.73 16.79 -8.82
CA ASP A 37 18.20 17.29 -7.53
C ASP A 37 18.13 16.24 -6.38
N GLY A 38 18.86 15.13 -6.50
CA GLY A 38 18.82 14.03 -5.53
C GLY A 38 17.62 13.10 -5.70
N GLU A 39 17.13 12.92 -6.94
CA GLU A 39 16.05 12.00 -7.24
C GLU A 39 16.41 10.56 -6.81
N VAL A 40 15.53 9.99 -5.99
CA VAL A 40 15.70 8.65 -5.44
C VAL A 40 14.89 7.67 -6.27
N VAL A 41 15.59 6.82 -7.00
CA VAL A 41 14.99 5.75 -7.79
C VAL A 41 15.13 4.44 -7.02
N LEU A 42 13.99 3.82 -6.72
CA LEU A 42 13.91 2.51 -6.09
C LEU A 42 13.42 1.49 -7.13
N SER A 43 14.20 0.43 -7.32
CA SER A 43 13.80 -0.72 -8.14
C SER A 43 13.64 -1.96 -7.27
N ALA A 44 12.57 -2.71 -7.52
CA ALA A 44 12.26 -3.98 -6.90
C ALA A 44 11.71 -4.95 -7.97
N PRO A 45 12.57 -5.63 -8.75
CA PRO A 45 12.15 -6.38 -9.94
C PRO A 45 11.09 -7.46 -9.69
N GLN A 46 11.05 -8.03 -8.48
CA GLN A 46 10.03 -9.00 -8.09
C GLN A 46 8.64 -8.39 -7.89
N LEU A 47 8.54 -7.07 -7.73
CA LEU A 47 7.28 -6.33 -7.63
C LEU A 47 6.92 -5.61 -8.93
N GLU A 48 7.80 -5.61 -9.93
CA GLU A 48 7.68 -4.82 -11.15
C GLU A 48 7.17 -5.61 -12.36
N GLY A 49 6.57 -4.92 -13.34
CA GLY A 49 6.26 -5.44 -14.65
C GLY A 49 7.48 -5.53 -15.57
N ALA A 50 7.28 -5.97 -16.82
CA ALA A 50 8.34 -5.99 -17.82
C ALA A 50 8.79 -4.59 -18.27
N ASP A 51 7.96 -3.58 -18.00
CA ASP A 51 8.16 -2.16 -18.24
C ASP A 51 8.89 -1.44 -17.09
N GLY A 52 9.20 -2.14 -15.98
CA GLY A 52 9.86 -1.55 -14.80
C GLY A 52 8.93 -0.70 -13.93
N LEU A 53 7.63 -0.64 -14.25
CA LEU A 53 6.60 -0.10 -13.37
C LEU A 53 6.26 -1.11 -12.29
N LEU A 54 5.65 -0.67 -11.18
CA LEU A 54 5.12 -1.66 -10.23
C LEU A 54 4.08 -2.53 -10.96
N SER A 55 3.83 -3.73 -10.44
CA SER A 55 2.81 -4.65 -10.95
C SER A 55 1.73 -4.91 -9.90
N GLN A 56 0.48 -4.51 -10.19
CA GLN A 56 -0.62 -4.56 -9.22
C GLN A 56 -0.83 -5.98 -8.69
N PRO A 57 -0.85 -7.04 -9.55
CA PRO A 57 -0.94 -8.41 -9.06
C PRO A 57 0.20 -8.80 -8.12
N ARG A 58 1.43 -8.33 -8.36
CA ARG A 58 2.59 -8.69 -7.51
C ARG A 58 2.54 -7.98 -6.17
N ILE A 59 2.10 -6.72 -6.15
CA ILE A 59 1.84 -5.98 -4.90
C ILE A 59 0.69 -6.62 -4.13
N TYR A 60 -0.40 -6.98 -4.80
CA TYR A 60 -1.55 -7.59 -4.13
C TYR A 60 -1.21 -8.97 -3.57
N ARG A 61 -0.32 -9.73 -4.22
CA ARG A 61 0.24 -10.96 -3.66
C ARG A 61 1.06 -10.70 -2.39
N LEU A 62 1.87 -9.64 -2.36
CA LEU A 62 2.59 -9.25 -1.15
C LEU A 62 1.62 -8.90 -0.02
N ILE A 63 0.59 -8.11 -0.31
CA ILE A 63 -0.45 -7.72 0.66
C ILE A 63 -1.24 -8.94 1.15
N SER A 64 -1.61 -9.85 0.24
CA SER A 64 -2.30 -11.09 0.58
C SER A 64 -1.47 -11.93 1.54
N GLY A 65 -0.14 -12.05 1.33
CA GLY A 65 0.76 -12.71 2.28
C GLY A 65 0.87 -12.01 3.64
N ILE A 66 0.70 -10.68 3.70
CA ILE A 66 0.61 -9.95 4.99
C ILE A 66 -0.72 -10.24 5.71
N LEU A 67 -1.78 -10.52 4.97
CA LEU A 67 -3.14 -10.73 5.50
C LEU A 67 -3.55 -12.21 5.64
N GLU A 68 -2.70 -13.18 5.28
CA GLU A 68 -3.03 -14.61 5.16
C GLU A 68 -3.73 -15.18 6.41
N ASP A 69 -3.32 -14.76 7.61
CA ASP A 69 -3.87 -15.20 8.89
C ASP A 69 -4.99 -14.29 9.46
N HIS A 70 -5.50 -13.34 8.67
CA HIS A 70 -6.31 -12.21 9.16
C HIS A 70 -7.62 -12.02 8.38
N SER A 71 -8.49 -13.04 8.36
CA SER A 71 -9.72 -13.12 7.55
C SER A 71 -10.78 -12.01 7.75
N ASN A 72 -10.76 -11.28 8.87
CA ASN A 72 -11.66 -10.13 9.15
C ASN A 72 -10.88 -8.83 9.42
N SER A 73 -9.68 -8.72 8.85
CA SER A 73 -8.84 -7.55 9.02
C SER A 73 -8.48 -6.95 7.67
N GLY A 74 -7.98 -5.73 7.71
CA GLY A 74 -7.37 -5.08 6.57
C GLY A 74 -5.99 -4.54 6.91
N LEU A 75 -5.17 -4.35 5.90
CA LEU A 75 -3.90 -3.65 6.01
C LEU A 75 -4.17 -2.15 5.84
N GLN A 76 -4.24 -1.44 6.96
CA GLN A 76 -4.37 0.01 6.96
C GLN A 76 -3.02 0.65 6.65
N ILE A 77 -2.98 1.39 5.54
CA ILE A 77 -1.81 2.14 5.14
C ILE A 77 -1.98 3.62 5.50
N LYS A 78 -0.86 4.26 5.85
CA LYS A 78 -0.81 5.68 6.19
C LYS A 78 0.13 6.39 5.22
N ASN A 79 -0.16 7.66 4.95
CA ASN A 79 0.78 8.53 4.27
C ASN A 79 2.08 8.62 5.10
N PRO A 80 3.25 8.30 4.55
CA PRO A 80 4.49 8.23 5.31
C PRO A 80 5.02 9.59 5.78
N LEU A 81 4.51 10.69 5.23
CA LEU A 81 4.89 12.06 5.60
C LEU A 81 3.92 12.68 6.60
N THR A 82 2.60 12.50 6.39
CA THR A 82 1.57 13.12 7.24
C THR A 82 1.07 12.20 8.36
N GLY A 83 1.24 10.88 8.20
CA GLY A 83 0.69 9.87 9.11
C GLY A 83 -0.82 9.66 8.97
N GLU A 84 -1.49 10.38 8.07
CA GLU A 84 -2.92 10.26 7.83
C GLU A 84 -3.25 8.93 7.17
N VAL A 85 -4.42 8.37 7.49
CA VAL A 85 -4.88 7.12 6.87
C VAL A 85 -5.15 7.37 5.39
N ALA A 86 -4.43 6.65 4.54
CA ALA A 86 -4.58 6.76 3.08
C ALA A 86 -5.59 5.74 2.54
N GLY A 87 -5.68 4.57 3.16
CA GLY A 87 -6.64 3.56 2.79
C GLY A 87 -6.39 2.23 3.48
N ILE A 88 -7.17 1.24 3.11
CA ILE A 88 -7.14 -0.10 3.69
C ILE A 88 -7.20 -1.12 2.56
N PHE A 89 -6.26 -2.06 2.52
CA PHE A 89 -6.39 -3.25 1.69
C PHE A 89 -7.07 -4.36 2.48
N CYS A 90 -8.00 -5.07 1.88
CA CYS A 90 -8.66 -6.19 2.53
C CYS A 90 -9.25 -7.15 1.50
N PHE A 91 -9.73 -8.28 1.99
CA PHE A 91 -10.53 -9.20 1.20
C PHE A 91 -12.01 -8.89 1.41
N HIS A 92 -12.77 -8.78 0.33
CA HIS A 92 -14.22 -8.63 0.45
C HIS A 92 -14.86 -9.96 0.89
N PRO A 93 -15.69 -10.01 1.94
CA PRO A 93 -16.21 -11.26 2.49
C PRO A 93 -17.02 -12.12 1.49
N ASP A 94 -17.74 -11.48 0.57
CA ASP A 94 -18.49 -12.20 -0.48
C ASP A 94 -17.62 -12.80 -1.59
N THR A 95 -16.42 -12.26 -1.82
CA THR A 95 -15.51 -12.71 -2.88
C THR A 95 -14.31 -13.47 -2.33
N PHE A 96 -14.23 -13.61 -1.00
CA PHE A 96 -13.06 -14.18 -0.32
C PHE A 96 -12.84 -15.63 -0.71
N MET A 97 -11.91 -15.80 -1.64
CA MET A 97 -11.28 -17.06 -1.94
C MET A 97 -9.80 -16.72 -2.20
N PRO A 98 -8.92 -16.88 -1.19
CA PRO A 98 -7.50 -16.55 -1.30
C PRO A 98 -6.93 -17.02 -2.62
N SER A 99 -6.61 -16.08 -3.48
CA SER A 99 -6.09 -16.39 -4.80
C SER A 99 -4.56 -16.36 -4.73
N PRO A 100 -3.84 -17.35 -5.29
CA PRO A 100 -2.38 -17.36 -5.27
C PRO A 100 -1.73 -16.11 -5.92
N ASP A 101 -2.50 -15.36 -6.71
CA ASP A 101 -2.10 -14.15 -7.41
C ASP A 101 -2.62 -12.85 -6.76
N GLY A 102 -3.31 -12.93 -5.62
CA GLY A 102 -3.84 -11.77 -4.88
C GLY A 102 -4.96 -11.02 -5.59
N ALA A 103 -5.61 -11.62 -6.60
CA ALA A 103 -6.75 -11.03 -7.33
C ALA A 103 -7.95 -10.67 -6.43
N ASP A 104 -8.04 -11.27 -5.26
CA ASP A 104 -9.09 -11.09 -4.25
C ASP A 104 -8.83 -9.92 -3.28
N VAL A 105 -7.65 -9.29 -3.35
CA VAL A 105 -7.37 -8.07 -2.59
C VAL A 105 -8.09 -6.89 -3.25
N GLU A 106 -8.82 -6.15 -2.42
CA GLU A 106 -9.45 -4.89 -2.78
C GLU A 106 -8.93 -3.76 -1.89
N PHE A 107 -9.08 -2.53 -2.36
CA PHE A 107 -8.60 -1.33 -1.69
C PHE A 107 -9.75 -0.38 -1.38
N TRP A 108 -9.88 0.01 -0.11
CA TRP A 108 -10.75 1.10 0.30
C TRP A 108 -9.93 2.40 0.42
N PRO A 109 -10.17 3.40 -0.45
CA PRO A 109 -9.48 4.67 -0.36
C PRO A 109 -10.13 5.55 0.71
N ALA A 110 -9.37 6.01 1.70
CA ALA A 110 -9.93 6.78 2.80
C ALA A 110 -10.48 8.14 2.35
N LYS A 111 -9.78 8.85 1.45
CA LYS A 111 -10.21 10.16 0.87
C LYS A 111 -10.76 11.15 1.94
N GLY A 112 -10.10 11.23 3.09
CA GLY A 112 -10.53 12.09 4.21
C GLY A 112 -11.76 11.62 4.99
N ARG A 113 -12.23 10.40 4.77
CA ARG A 113 -13.37 9.80 5.50
C ARG A 113 -12.95 9.30 6.86
N SER A 114 -13.89 9.36 7.80
CA SER A 114 -13.68 8.93 9.19
C SER A 114 -13.94 7.44 9.43
N ALA A 115 -14.53 6.72 8.47
CA ALA A 115 -14.93 5.33 8.65
C ALA A 115 -14.85 4.52 7.35
N PHE A 116 -14.36 3.29 7.46
CA PHE A 116 -14.29 2.30 6.41
C PHE A 116 -15.68 1.92 5.87
N SER A 117 -15.79 1.66 4.55
CA SER A 117 -17.02 1.20 3.91
C SER A 117 -16.76 0.06 2.92
N TRP A 118 -17.42 -1.08 3.17
CA TRP A 118 -17.39 -2.24 2.27
C TRP A 118 -17.91 -1.92 0.85
N SER A 119 -18.86 -0.99 0.71
CA SER A 119 -19.47 -0.65 -0.58
C SER A 119 -18.58 0.21 -1.48
N GLU A 120 -17.42 0.61 -1.00
CA GLU A 120 -16.49 1.53 -1.68
C GLU A 120 -15.13 0.89 -1.95
N LEU A 121 -15.07 -0.42 -1.80
CA LEU A 121 -13.90 -1.18 -2.17
C LEU A 121 -13.69 -1.12 -3.69
N VAL A 122 -12.43 -0.96 -4.05
CA VAL A 122 -11.97 -0.89 -5.43
C VAL A 122 -11.05 -2.07 -5.68
N GLY A 123 -11.36 -2.88 -6.69
CA GLY A 123 -10.52 -4.01 -7.08
C GLY A 123 -9.27 -3.57 -7.86
N ARG A 124 -9.09 -4.14 -9.05
CA ARG A 124 -8.02 -3.75 -9.96
C ARG A 124 -8.34 -2.43 -10.66
N SER A 125 -7.30 -1.67 -11.01
CA SER A 125 -7.42 -0.36 -11.68
C SER A 125 -6.44 -0.32 -12.85
N ASP A 126 -6.90 0.12 -14.01
CA ASP A 126 -6.07 0.26 -15.22
C ASP A 126 -5.13 1.47 -15.13
N ASP A 127 -5.47 2.47 -14.31
CA ASP A 127 -4.67 3.70 -14.12
C ASP A 127 -3.52 3.53 -13.09
N TRP A 128 -3.12 2.29 -12.79
CA TRP A 128 -2.17 1.97 -11.73
C TRP A 128 -0.73 1.87 -12.28
N ILE A 129 0.15 2.80 -11.89
CA ILE A 129 1.52 2.91 -12.42
C ILE A 129 2.57 2.62 -11.33
N ASP A 130 2.59 3.42 -10.26
CA ASP A 130 3.55 3.33 -9.15
C ASP A 130 2.86 3.12 -7.79
N GLY A 131 1.67 2.50 -7.82
CA GLY A 131 0.86 2.30 -6.63
C GLY A 131 -0.41 3.14 -6.60
N TRP A 132 -1.15 3.01 -5.51
CA TRP A 132 -2.25 3.93 -5.21
C TRP A 132 -1.69 5.31 -4.86
N GLU A 133 -2.25 6.36 -5.45
CA GLU A 133 -1.82 7.74 -5.26
C GLU A 133 -1.91 8.15 -3.78
N LEU A 134 -0.86 8.81 -3.29
CA LEU A 134 -0.77 9.33 -1.92
C LEU A 134 -0.53 10.83 -2.00
N GLU A 135 -1.58 11.61 -1.73
CA GLU A 135 -1.53 13.08 -1.81
C GLU A 135 -0.40 13.65 -0.93
N GLY A 136 0.33 14.65 -1.45
CA GLY A 136 1.38 15.36 -0.70
C GLY A 136 2.69 14.58 -0.54
N CYS A 137 2.96 13.57 -1.38
CA CYS A 137 4.19 12.78 -1.36
C CYS A 137 5.19 13.13 -2.48
N GLU A 138 5.03 14.27 -3.16
CA GLU A 138 5.82 14.65 -4.33
C GLU A 138 7.32 14.73 -3.99
N SER A 139 7.66 15.13 -2.77
CA SER A 139 9.04 15.28 -2.32
C SER A 139 9.80 13.96 -2.21
N ILE A 140 9.12 12.81 -2.14
CA ILE A 140 9.77 11.50 -1.95
C ILE A 140 9.54 10.52 -3.09
N GLY A 141 8.69 10.88 -4.06
CA GLY A 141 8.30 10.03 -5.19
C GLY A 141 7.18 9.04 -4.83
N GLN A 142 6.22 8.89 -5.75
CA GLN A 142 5.00 8.11 -5.53
C GLN A 142 5.28 6.63 -5.21
N ARG A 143 6.22 6.01 -5.93
CA ARG A 143 6.64 4.62 -5.72
C ARG A 143 7.16 4.38 -4.31
N VAL A 144 8.07 5.23 -3.84
CA VAL A 144 8.70 5.12 -2.52
C VAL A 144 7.64 5.34 -1.44
N ALA A 145 6.79 6.36 -1.62
CA ALA A 145 5.71 6.65 -0.70
C ALA A 145 4.75 5.45 -0.54
N PHE A 146 4.29 4.90 -1.66
CA PHE A 146 3.35 3.78 -1.68
C PHE A 146 3.95 2.50 -1.08
N LEU A 147 5.16 2.11 -1.50
CA LEU A 147 5.82 0.92 -0.95
C LEU A 147 6.12 1.08 0.53
N SER A 148 6.52 2.28 0.98
CA SER A 148 6.65 2.58 2.40
C SER A 148 5.31 2.37 3.09
N ALA A 149 4.23 2.98 2.61
CA ALA A 149 2.90 2.87 3.21
C ALA A 149 2.42 1.42 3.36
N VAL A 150 2.65 0.57 2.34
CA VAL A 150 2.31 -0.86 2.38
C VAL A 150 3.16 -1.62 3.41
N LEU A 151 4.48 -1.44 3.41
CA LEU A 151 5.41 -2.15 4.29
C LEU A 151 5.42 -1.64 5.74
N GLU A 152 4.84 -0.46 5.98
CA GLU A 152 4.59 0.09 7.32
C GLU A 152 3.13 -0.07 7.75
N GLY A 153 2.30 -0.67 6.90
CA GLY A 153 0.89 -0.83 7.15
C GLY A 153 0.60 -1.63 8.42
N GLU A 154 -0.48 -1.28 9.08
CA GLU A 154 -0.95 -1.93 10.30
C GLU A 154 -2.14 -2.84 9.97
N VAL A 155 -2.10 -4.08 10.44
CA VAL A 155 -3.28 -4.96 10.35
C VAL A 155 -4.30 -4.49 11.39
N VAL A 156 -5.48 -4.10 10.92
CA VAL A 156 -6.58 -3.56 11.73
C VAL A 156 -7.84 -4.39 11.55
N SER A 157 -8.62 -4.56 12.62
CA SER A 157 -9.94 -5.20 12.54
C SER A 157 -10.92 -4.32 11.76
N LEU A 158 -11.70 -4.93 10.87
CA LEU A 158 -12.71 -4.24 10.08
C LEU A 158 -14.10 -4.37 10.70
N PRO A 159 -15.01 -3.41 10.42
CA PRO A 159 -16.39 -3.53 10.88
C PRO A 159 -17.06 -4.77 10.27
N PRO A 160 -18.00 -5.41 10.98
CA PRO A 160 -18.72 -6.57 10.47
C PRO A 160 -19.36 -6.28 9.11
N TYR A 161 -19.24 -7.24 8.19
CA TYR A 161 -19.94 -7.16 6.92
C TYR A 161 -21.41 -7.54 7.11
N LEU A 162 -22.30 -6.68 6.63
CA LEU A 162 -23.74 -6.92 6.58
C LEU A 162 -24.13 -7.05 5.10
N PRO A 163 -24.38 -8.26 4.58
CA PRO A 163 -24.82 -8.44 3.21
C PRO A 163 -26.11 -7.65 2.98
N LEU A 164 -26.21 -6.93 1.86
CA LEU A 164 -27.40 -6.14 1.49
C LEU A 164 -28.71 -6.97 1.52
N ALA A 165 -28.63 -8.29 1.33
CA ALA A 165 -29.76 -9.21 1.39
C ALA A 165 -30.34 -9.44 2.80
N ALA A 166 -29.66 -9.04 3.88
CA ALA A 166 -30.11 -9.28 5.25
C ALA A 166 -31.05 -8.18 5.81
N GLY A 167 -31.25 -7.08 5.07
CA GLY A 167 -32.07 -5.93 5.48
C GLY A 167 -33.54 -5.96 5.05
N ALA A 168 -33.98 -6.97 4.31
CA ALA A 168 -35.39 -7.15 3.95
C ALA A 168 -36.10 -8.04 4.98
N LYS A 169 -36.54 -7.46 6.09
CA LYS A 169 -37.60 -8.01 6.94
C LYS A 169 -38.69 -6.97 7.14
#